data_AF-A0A3M6TX90-F1
#
_entry.id   AF-A0A3M6TX90-F1
#
_cell.length_a   1.000
_cell.length_b   1.000
_cell.length_c   1.000
_cell.angle_alpha   90.00
_cell.angle_beta   90.00
_cell.angle_gamma   90.00
#
_symmetry.space_group_name_H-M   'P 1'
#
loop_
_entity.id
_entity.type
_entity.pdbx_description
1 polymer ?
#
loop_
_entity_poly.entity_id
_entity_poly.type
_entity_poly.pdbx_seq_one_letter_code
_entity_poly.pdbx_strand_id
1 'polypeptide(L)'
;MNAERCPPPKITLPAVVEAFPGYRVKIPVIGTPPIYTAVIRNSTVLVNTTYAAAFQFYKESNCTSVAFNKYGYDTREFSVIFKGKDIS
;
A
#
# COMPACT_ATOMS: atom_id res chain seq x y z
N MET A 1 -16.23 0.37 -32.18
CA MET A 1 -15.36 1.02 -31.18
C MET A 1 -15.59 0.33 -29.85
N ASN A 2 -14.66 -0.51 -29.40
CA ASN A 2 -14.72 -1.08 -28.05
C ASN A 2 -14.25 0.02 -27.10
N ALA A 3 -15.12 0.54 -26.25
CA ALA A 3 -14.70 1.47 -25.21
C ALA A 3 -13.71 0.73 -24.30
N GLU A 4 -12.45 1.17 -24.27
CA GLU A 4 -11.50 0.73 -23.25
C GLU A 4 -12.12 1.03 -21.89
N ARG A 5 -12.53 -0.02 -21.17
CA ARG A 5 -13.06 0.13 -19.82
C ARG A 5 -11.94 0.70 -18.95
N CYS A 6 -12.16 1.86 -18.37
CA CYS A 6 -11.23 2.46 -17.42
C CYS A 6 -11.00 1.48 -16.25
N PRO A 7 -9.77 0.97 -16.03
CA PRO A 7 -9.52 -0.05 -15.02
C PRO A 7 -9.72 0.49 -13.60
N PRO A 8 -10.31 -0.33 -12.69
CA PRO A 8 -10.29 -0.05 -11.25
C PRO A 8 -8.86 -0.15 -10.70
N PRO A 9 -8.59 0.36 -9.49
CA PRO A 9 -7.27 0.26 -8.89
C PRO A 9 -6.92 -1.19 -8.55
N LYS A 10 -5.62 -1.49 -8.59
CA LYS A 10 -5.08 -2.78 -8.16
C LYS A 10 -3.74 -2.58 -7.45
N ILE A 11 -3.65 -3.08 -6.23
CA ILE A 11 -2.46 -3.02 -5.38
C ILE A 11 -1.55 -4.20 -5.73
N THR A 12 -0.34 -3.92 -6.20
CA THR A 12 0.64 -4.94 -6.61
C THR A 12 1.69 -5.25 -5.54
N LEU A 13 1.50 -4.72 -4.32
CA LEU A 13 2.38 -4.92 -3.17
C LEU A 13 2.45 -6.40 -2.74
N PRO A 14 3.62 -6.99 -2.45
CA PRO A 14 3.68 -8.34 -1.89
C PRO A 14 3.05 -8.43 -0.50
N ALA A 15 2.68 -9.65 -0.08
CA ALA A 15 2.13 -9.90 1.26
C ALA A 15 3.16 -9.66 2.38
N VAL A 16 4.45 -9.83 2.08
CA VAL A 16 5.55 -9.52 2.98
C VAL A 16 6.48 -8.54 2.29
N VAL A 17 6.73 -7.41 2.94
CA VAL A 17 7.62 -6.35 2.48
C VAL A 17 8.81 -6.29 3.42
N GLU A 18 9.99 -6.55 2.89
CA GLU A 18 11.23 -6.39 3.63
C GLU A 18 11.72 -4.95 3.52
N ALA A 19 12.01 -4.31 4.65
CA ALA A 19 12.53 -2.95 4.71
C ALA A 19 13.61 -2.82 5.78
N PHE A 20 14.29 -1.68 5.81
CA PHE A 20 15.09 -1.28 6.97
C PHE A 20 14.25 -0.34 7.87
N PRO A 21 14.52 -0.31 9.19
CA PRO A 21 13.88 0.65 10.08
C PRO A 21 14.04 2.09 9.57
N GLY A 22 12.94 2.84 9.51
CA GLY A 22 12.91 4.23 9.04
C GLY A 22 12.84 4.40 7.50
N TYR A 23 12.95 3.33 6.72
CA TYR A 23 12.80 3.41 5.27
C TYR A 23 11.34 3.53 4.85
N ARG A 24 11.11 4.27 3.76
CA ARG A 24 9.77 4.44 3.17
C ARG A 24 9.37 3.18 2.40
N VAL A 25 8.33 2.51 2.88
CA VAL A 25 7.62 1.49 2.11
C VAL A 25 6.61 2.20 1.22
N LYS A 26 6.74 2.01 -0.09
CA LYS A 26 5.80 2.52 -1.10
C LYS A 26 4.72 1.48 -1.37
N ILE A 27 3.50 1.94 -1.61
CA ILE A 27 2.37 1.11 -2.04
C ILE A 27 2.24 1.24 -3.57
N PRO A 28 2.66 0.24 -4.35
CA PRO A 28 2.48 0.27 -5.79
C PRO A 28 1.01 -0.03 -6.13
N VAL A 29 0.41 0.88 -6.89
CA VAL A 29 -0.98 0.78 -7.35
C VAL A 29 -1.04 1.10 -8.84
N ILE A 30 -1.74 0.26 -9.60
CA ILE A 30 -2.08 0.51 -11.01
C ILE A 30 -3.58 0.77 -11.12
N GLY A 31 -4.03 1.45 -12.18
CA GLY A 31 -5.44 1.74 -12.43
C GLY A 31 -5.65 3.12 -13.03
N THR A 32 -6.91 3.52 -13.20
CA THR A 32 -7.25 4.85 -13.76
C THR A 32 -7.17 5.94 -12.68
N PRO A 33 -6.37 7.00 -12.86
CA PRO A 33 -6.39 8.16 -11.97
C PRO A 33 -7.71 8.94 -11.97
N PRO A 34 -8.00 9.72 -10.92
CA PRO A 34 -7.28 9.78 -9.65
C PRO A 34 -7.54 8.52 -8.81
N ILE A 35 -6.49 8.00 -8.17
CA ILE A 35 -6.57 6.86 -7.25
C ILE A 35 -6.28 7.38 -5.85
N TYR A 36 -7.19 7.17 -4.92
CA TYR A 36 -6.95 7.42 -3.50
C TYR A 36 -6.36 6.17 -2.88
N THR A 37 -5.32 6.32 -2.06
CA THR A 37 -4.63 5.19 -1.42
C THR A 37 -4.36 5.50 0.04
N ALA A 38 -4.67 4.53 0.90
CA ALA A 38 -4.46 4.61 2.32
C ALA A 38 -3.75 3.37 2.86
N VAL A 39 -2.95 3.56 3.93
CA VAL A 39 -2.40 2.46 4.73
C VAL A 39 -3.00 2.54 6.13
N ILE A 40 -3.52 1.42 6.60
CA ILE A 40 -4.25 1.30 7.86
C ILE A 40 -3.53 0.28 8.75
N ARG A 41 -3.35 0.61 10.03
CA ARG A 41 -2.82 -0.29 11.07
C ARG A 41 -3.74 -0.24 12.28
N ASN A 42 -4.32 -1.37 12.69
CA ASN A 42 -5.23 -1.46 13.85
C ASN A 42 -6.30 -0.35 13.83
N SER A 43 -7.00 -0.21 12.71
CA SER A 43 -8.02 0.84 12.48
C SER A 43 -7.51 2.29 12.47
N THR A 44 -6.20 2.53 12.58
CA THR A 44 -5.58 3.85 12.46
C THR A 44 -5.06 4.07 11.04
N VAL A 45 -5.41 5.19 10.42
CA VAL A 45 -4.88 5.58 9.11
C VAL A 45 -3.48 6.19 9.28
N LEU A 46 -2.46 5.54 8.72
CA LEU A 46 -1.07 5.98 8.78
C LEU A 46 -0.73 7.00 7.69
N VAL A 47 -1.29 6.81 6.50
CA VAL A 47 -1.19 7.72 5.36
C VAL A 47 -2.48 7.65 4.54
N ASN A 48 -2.90 8.77 4.00
CA ASN A 48 -4.00 8.89 3.04
C ASN A 48 -3.59 9.95 2.01
N THR A 49 -3.46 9.54 0.75
CA THR A 49 -3.05 10.44 -0.34
C THR A 49 -3.67 10.00 -1.66
N THR A 50 -3.71 10.92 -2.63
CA THR A 50 -3.93 10.56 -4.03
C THR A 50 -2.61 10.06 -4.64
N TYR A 51 -2.68 9.08 -5.54
CA TYR A 51 -1.58 8.44 -6.26
C TYR A 51 -0.68 7.53 -5.40
N ALA A 52 0.53 7.97 -5.06
CA ALA A 52 1.56 7.11 -4.48
C ALA A 52 1.60 7.25 -2.95
N ALA A 53 1.00 6.29 -2.24
CA ALA A 53 1.16 6.21 -0.80
C ALA A 53 2.55 5.67 -0.42
N ALA A 54 3.19 6.31 0.57
CA ALA A 54 4.43 5.83 1.15
C ALA A 54 4.47 6.17 2.65
N PHE A 55 4.96 5.24 3.47
CA PHE A 55 5.04 5.43 4.92
C PHE A 55 6.36 4.88 5.47
N GLN A 56 6.91 5.55 6.49
CA GLN A 56 8.12 5.10 7.18
C GLN A 56 7.74 4.22 8.36
N PHE A 57 8.22 2.97 8.35
CA PHE A 57 7.99 2.04 9.45
C PHE A 57 9.22 2.03 10.36
N TYR A 58 9.01 2.21 11.67
CA TYR A 58 10.05 2.09 12.70
C TYR A 58 9.95 0.80 13.52
N LYS A 59 8.87 0.05 13.33
CA LYS A 59 8.62 -1.27 13.90
C LYS A 59 7.97 -2.14 12.83
N GLU A 60 8.25 -3.44 12.90
CA GLU A 60 7.52 -4.44 12.10
C GLU A 60 6.02 -4.28 12.36
N SER A 61 5.23 -4.41 11.31
CA SER A 61 3.81 -4.05 11.37
C SER A 61 3.01 -4.85 10.37
N ASN A 62 1.84 -5.33 10.81
CA ASN A 62 0.79 -5.82 9.91
C ASN A 62 -0.12 -4.64 9.57
N CYS A 63 -0.38 -4.45 8.29
CA CYS A 63 -1.12 -3.31 7.76
C CYS A 63 -2.07 -3.76 6.66
N THR A 64 -3.09 -2.95 6.42
CA THR A 64 -3.98 -3.08 5.27
C THR A 64 -3.80 -1.87 4.39
N SER A 65 -3.50 -2.10 3.11
CA SER A 65 -3.55 -1.07 2.08
C SER A 65 -4.93 -1.07 1.44
N VAL A 66 -5.46 0.11 1.18
CA VAL A 66 -6.73 0.32 0.48
C VAL A 66 -6.48 1.29 -0.67
N ALA A 67 -6.95 0.95 -1.87
CA ALA A 67 -6.89 1.82 -3.03
C ALA A 67 -8.27 1.90 -3.69
N PHE A 68 -8.75 3.10 -4.03
CA PHE A 68 -10.05 3.26 -4.67
C PHE A 68 -10.08 4.42 -5.67
N ASN A 69 -10.95 4.29 -6.68
CA ASN A 69 -11.32 5.35 -7.60
C ASN A 69 -12.82 5.22 -7.94
N LYS A 70 -13.33 6.02 -8.88
CA LYS A 70 -14.75 5.97 -9.27
C LYS A 70 -15.20 4.67 -9.94
N TYR A 71 -14.27 3.80 -10.32
CA TYR A 71 -14.52 2.54 -11.04
C TYR A 71 -14.44 1.31 -10.13
N GLY A 72 -13.93 1.44 -8.90
CA GLY A 72 -13.84 0.33 -7.95
C GLY A 72 -12.79 0.57 -6.87
N TYR A 73 -12.55 -0.48 -6.09
CA TYR A 73 -11.55 -0.48 -5.02
C TYR A 73 -10.82 -1.82 -4.94
N ASP A 74 -9.65 -1.80 -4.32
CA ASP A 74 -8.85 -2.97 -3.99
C ASP A 74 -8.29 -2.82 -2.57
N THR A 75 -8.16 -3.95 -1.89
CA THR A 75 -7.66 -4.02 -0.51
C THR A 75 -6.63 -5.12 -0.41
N ARG A 76 -5.52 -4.85 0.29
CA ARG A 76 -4.46 -5.84 0.46
C ARG A 76 -3.83 -5.77 1.83
N GLU A 77 -3.85 -6.89 2.54
CA GLU A 77 -3.09 -7.06 3.76
C GLU A 77 -1.61 -7.31 3.42
N PHE A 78 -0.72 -6.69 4.19
CA PHE A 78 0.70 -6.89 4.08
C PHE A 78 1.40 -6.71 5.43
N SER A 79 2.50 -7.43 5.60
CA SER A 79 3.40 -7.30 6.74
C SER A 79 4.69 -6.61 6.32
N VAL A 80 5.17 -5.68 7.14
CA VAL A 80 6.51 -5.11 7.03
C VAL A 80 7.41 -5.82 8.04
N ILE A 81 8.48 -6.45 7.53
CA ILE A 81 9.52 -7.09 8.34
C ILE A 81 10.86 -6.37 8.12
N PHE A 82 11.73 -6.38 9.12
CA PHE A 82 13.02 -5.70 9.02
C PHE A 82 14.18 -6.64 8.72
N LYS A 83 15.00 -6.28 7.73
CA LYS A 83 16.27 -6.95 7.47
C LYS A 83 17.30 -6.58 8.54
N GLY A 84 18.14 -7.55 8.93
CA GLY A 84 19.27 -7.31 9.80
C GLY A 84 18.94 -7.22 11.28
N LYS A 85 17.86 -7.87 11.73
CA LYS A 85 17.73 -8.24 13.15
C LYS A 85 18.70 -9.40 13.41
N ASP A 86 20.00 -9.09 13.42
CA ASP A 86 20.96 -9.97 14.07
C ASP A 86 20.47 -10.12 15.52
N ILE A 87 20.04 -11.33 15.83
CA ILE A 87 19.94 -11.84 17.20
C ILE A 87 21.34 -11.70 17.80
N SER A 88 21.58 -10.56 18.45
CA SER A 88 22.67 -10.42 19.41
C SER A 88 22.39 -11.25 20.65
#